data_AF-A0A543HHR0-F1
#
_entry.id   AF-A0A543HHR0-F1
#
_cell.length_a   1.000
_cell.length_b   1.000
_cell.length_c   1.000
_cell.angle_alpha   90.00
_cell.angle_beta   90.00
_cell.angle_gamma   90.00
#
_symmetry.space_group_name_H-M   'P 1'
#
loop_
_entity.id
_entity.type
_entity.pdbx_description
1 polymer ?
#
loop_
_entity_poly.entity_id
_entity_poly.type
_entity_poly.pdbx_seq_one_letter_code
_entity_poly.pdbx_strand_id
1 'polypeptide(L)'
;MTDAVREKGPIMSEPTAGQERQVRPSVRQAARRAALDAQAKLRAQRQERDKRLAASATEVLVALGERDAAVTRYEQRAGAALRQLLVDEHLTPAEVTQWCGPSLTRQEIARIRRLGGDLQRPDRNPARKQVGDPAPESSSGLDRPQP
;
A
#
# COMPACT_ATOMS: atom_id res chain seq x y z
N MET A 1 -59.51 55.64 -72.32
CA MET A 1 -60.40 54.47 -72.48
C MET A 1 -59.58 53.41 -73.18
N THR A 2 -59.12 52.32 -72.57
CA THR A 2 -59.58 51.58 -71.38
C THR A 2 -58.41 50.91 -70.65
N ASP A 3 -58.58 50.81 -69.33
CA ASP A 3 -57.82 50.09 -68.31
C ASP A 3 -57.36 48.66 -68.63
N ALA A 4 -56.25 48.26 -68.00
CA ALA A 4 -56.22 47.06 -67.14
C ALA A 4 -54.98 47.06 -66.23
N VAL A 5 -55.20 47.37 -64.95
CA VAL A 5 -54.28 47.19 -63.82
C VAL A 5 -54.23 45.71 -63.41
N ARG A 6 -53.05 45.18 -63.07
CA ARG A 6 -52.94 44.14 -62.02
C ARG A 6 -51.59 44.16 -61.29
N GLU A 7 -51.72 44.24 -59.97
CA GLU A 7 -50.73 44.28 -58.88
C GLU A 7 -49.67 43.17 -58.91
N LYS A 8 -48.54 43.36 -58.20
CA LYS A 8 -48.34 42.85 -56.81
C LYS A 8 -46.85 42.69 -56.43
N GLY A 9 -46.41 43.48 -55.45
CA GLY A 9 -45.39 43.12 -54.44
C GLY A 9 -43.92 43.53 -54.68
N PRO A 10 -43.36 44.50 -53.92
CA PRO A 10 -41.96 44.41 -53.48
C PRO A 10 -41.89 43.42 -52.30
N ILE A 11 -40.70 43.01 -51.85
CA ILE A 11 -40.35 42.54 -50.48
C ILE A 11 -39.21 41.48 -50.52
N MET A 12 -38.05 41.94 -50.05
CA MET A 12 -37.14 41.28 -49.11
C MET A 12 -36.01 40.37 -49.61
N SER A 13 -34.81 40.83 -49.27
CA SER A 13 -33.62 40.09 -48.90
C SER A 13 -33.90 38.69 -48.35
N GLU A 14 -33.32 37.67 -49.00
CA GLU A 14 -33.03 36.42 -48.33
C GLU A 14 -31.53 36.38 -47.98
N PRO A 15 -31.18 36.26 -46.68
CA PRO A 15 -29.83 35.90 -46.29
C PRO A 15 -29.63 34.46 -46.75
N THR A 16 -28.72 34.21 -47.70
CA THR A 16 -28.35 32.83 -48.02
C THR A 16 -27.72 32.26 -46.78
N ALA A 17 -28.54 31.49 -46.07
CA ALA A 17 -28.20 30.77 -44.87
C ALA A 17 -26.85 30.10 -45.10
N GLY A 18 -25.87 30.49 -44.29
CA GLY A 18 -24.87 29.54 -43.81
C GLY A 18 -25.66 28.44 -43.13
N GLN A 19 -26.17 27.50 -43.93
CA GLN A 19 -26.94 26.38 -43.47
C GLN A 19 -25.95 25.52 -42.72
N GLU A 20 -25.94 25.74 -41.41
CA GLU A 20 -25.30 24.93 -40.40
C GLU A 20 -25.44 23.48 -40.87
N ARG A 21 -24.32 22.89 -41.33
CA ARG A 21 -24.18 21.44 -41.32
C ARG A 21 -24.26 21.08 -39.85
N GLN A 22 -25.47 20.95 -39.34
CA GLN A 22 -25.76 20.45 -38.02
C GLN A 22 -25.28 19.00 -38.06
N VAL A 23 -24.04 18.80 -37.61
CA VAL A 23 -23.36 17.51 -37.63
C VAL A 23 -24.05 16.61 -36.61
N ARG A 24 -25.10 15.91 -37.05
CA ARG A 24 -25.67 14.81 -36.27
C ARG A 24 -24.61 13.70 -36.25
N PRO A 25 -24.03 13.34 -35.10
CA PRO A 25 -23.04 12.27 -35.04
C PRO A 25 -23.66 10.98 -35.61
N SER A 26 -22.91 10.26 -36.45
CA SER A 26 -23.43 9.03 -37.02
C SER A 26 -23.75 8.02 -35.91
N VAL A 27 -24.79 7.20 -36.09
CA VAL A 27 -25.22 6.18 -35.12
C VAL A 27 -24.04 5.31 -34.65
N ARG A 28 -23.09 5.03 -35.55
CA ARG A 28 -21.85 4.28 -35.24
C ARG A 28 -20.94 5.01 -34.26
N GLN A 29 -20.75 6.32 -34.39
CA GLN A 29 -19.91 7.11 -33.49
C GLN A 29 -20.55 7.19 -32.10
N ALA A 30 -21.86 7.41 -32.03
CA ALA A 30 -22.61 7.39 -30.77
C ALA A 30 -22.51 6.03 -30.07
N ALA A 31 -22.71 4.92 -30.81
CA ALA A 31 -22.57 3.56 -30.27
C ALA A 31 -21.15 3.28 -29.77
N ARG A 32 -20.11 3.70 -30.50
CA ARG A 32 -18.71 3.54 -30.07
C ARG A 32 -18.43 4.31 -28.78
N ARG A 33 -18.91 5.56 -28.68
CA ARG A 33 -18.75 6.37 -27.47
C ARG A 33 -19.40 5.71 -26.26
N ALA A 34 -20.65 5.29 -26.41
CA ALA A 34 -21.39 4.58 -25.36
C ALA A 34 -20.67 3.29 -24.91
N ALA A 35 -20.14 2.51 -25.85
CA ALA A 35 -19.37 1.31 -25.52
C ALA A 35 -18.08 1.62 -24.75
N LEU A 36 -17.34 2.66 -25.14
CA LEU A 36 -16.13 3.08 -24.44
C LEU A 36 -16.44 3.59 -23.03
N ASP A 37 -17.50 4.39 -22.86
CA ASP A 37 -17.92 4.91 -21.56
C ASP A 37 -18.37 3.77 -20.63
N ALA A 38 -19.10 2.78 -21.15
CA ALA A 38 -19.48 1.58 -20.40
C ALA A 38 -18.25 0.77 -19.94
N GLN A 39 -17.27 0.57 -20.84
CA GLN A 39 -16.03 -0.11 -20.47
C GLN A 39 -15.21 0.68 -19.45
N ALA A 40 -15.13 2.00 -19.58
CA ALA A 40 -14.45 2.86 -18.60
C ALA A 40 -15.09 2.75 -17.22
N LYS A 41 -16.42 2.78 -17.14
CA LYS A 41 -17.17 2.59 -15.88
C LYS A 41 -16.86 1.23 -15.24
N LEU A 42 -16.87 0.15 -16.02
CA LEU A 42 -16.54 -1.18 -15.51
C LEU A 42 -15.10 -1.28 -15.00
N ARG A 43 -14.13 -0.68 -15.71
CA ARG A 43 -12.73 -0.63 -15.26
C ARG A 43 -12.60 0.15 -13.95
N ALA A 44 -13.24 1.32 -13.86
CA ALA A 44 -13.23 2.14 -12.65
C ALA A 44 -13.84 1.39 -11.46
N GLN A 45 -14.98 0.71 -11.65
CA GLN A 45 -15.62 -0.09 -10.61
C GLN A 45 -14.75 -1.24 -10.12
N ARG A 46 -14.05 -1.94 -11.03
CA ARG A 46 -13.12 -3.01 -10.68
C ARG A 46 -11.93 -2.46 -9.90
N GLN A 47 -11.29 -1.40 -10.39
CA GLN A 47 -10.18 -0.75 -9.68
C GLN A 47 -10.57 -0.30 -8.28
N GLU A 48 -11.76 0.27 -8.12
CA GLU A 48 -12.24 0.75 -6.83
C GLU A 48 -12.55 -0.42 -5.87
N ARG A 49 -13.09 -1.54 -6.39
CA ARG A 49 -13.21 -2.78 -5.62
C ARG A 49 -11.83 -3.33 -5.22
N ASP A 50 -10.89 -3.40 -6.15
CA ASP A 50 -9.56 -3.95 -5.90
C ASP A 50 -8.79 -3.10 -4.87
N LYS A 51 -8.93 -1.77 -4.90
CA LYS A 51 -8.40 -0.86 -3.88
C LYS A 51 -8.96 -1.18 -2.49
N ARG A 52 -10.28 -1.33 -2.37
CA ARG A 52 -10.91 -1.69 -1.08
C ARG A 52 -10.44 -3.04 -0.58
N LEU A 53 -10.37 -4.04 -1.47
CA LEU A 53 -9.87 -5.37 -1.12
C LEU A 53 -8.40 -5.32 -0.68
N ALA A 54 -7.55 -4.58 -1.39
CA ALA A 54 -6.14 -4.42 -1.03
C ALA A 54 -5.96 -3.72 0.32
N ALA A 55 -6.75 -2.68 0.60
CA ALA A 55 -6.76 -2.00 1.89
C ALA A 55 -7.16 -2.97 3.02
N SER A 56 -8.29 -3.69 2.86
CA SER A 56 -8.73 -4.67 3.86
C SER A 56 -7.72 -5.81 4.05
N ALA A 57 -7.10 -6.31 2.97
CA ALA A 57 -6.06 -7.34 3.08
C ALA A 57 -4.84 -6.83 3.84
N THR A 58 -4.44 -5.58 3.62
CA THR A 58 -3.33 -4.94 4.34
C THR A 58 -3.64 -4.85 5.83
N GLU A 59 -4.82 -4.37 6.21
CA GLU A 59 -5.25 -4.28 7.61
C GLU A 59 -5.24 -5.65 8.31
N VAL A 60 -5.72 -6.71 7.64
CA VAL A 60 -5.68 -8.07 8.18
C VAL A 60 -4.24 -8.51 8.44
N LEU A 61 -3.33 -8.29 7.50
CA LEU A 61 -1.93 -8.70 7.65
C LEU A 61 -1.20 -7.89 8.73
N VAL A 62 -1.48 -6.59 8.84
CA VAL A 62 -0.94 -5.75 9.92
C VAL A 62 -1.41 -6.27 11.29
N ALA A 63 -2.71 -6.49 11.46
CA ALA A 63 -3.26 -6.99 12.73
C ALA A 63 -2.68 -8.36 13.12
N LEU A 64 -2.47 -9.26 12.15
CA LEU A 64 -1.82 -10.55 12.40
C LEU A 64 -0.35 -10.37 12.80
N GLY A 65 0.39 -9.48 12.14
CA GLY A 65 1.76 -9.17 12.50
C GLY A 65 1.89 -8.57 13.91
N GLU A 66 1.02 -7.64 14.25
CA GLU A 66 0.97 -7.04 15.60
C GLU A 66 0.63 -8.08 16.67
N ARG A 67 -0.34 -8.96 16.40
CA ARG A 67 -0.67 -10.07 17.29
C ARG A 67 0.53 -10.98 17.51
N ASP A 68 1.21 -11.39 16.44
CA ASP A 68 2.33 -12.33 16.54
C ASP A 68 3.54 -11.69 17.26
N ALA A 69 3.76 -10.38 17.07
CA ALA A 69 4.73 -9.60 17.84
C ALA A 69 4.36 -9.54 19.33
N ALA A 70 3.08 -9.29 19.65
CA ALA A 70 2.60 -9.28 21.03
C ALA A 70 2.75 -10.66 21.70
N VAL A 71 2.37 -11.74 21.01
CA VAL A 71 2.56 -13.12 21.48
C VAL A 71 4.04 -13.38 21.77
N THR A 72 4.92 -13.05 20.83
CA THR A 72 6.38 -13.23 21.01
C THR A 72 6.88 -12.48 22.25
N ARG A 73 6.48 -11.21 22.43
CA ARG A 73 6.85 -10.42 23.61
C ARG A 73 6.38 -11.06 24.92
N TYR A 74 5.15 -11.58 24.96
CA TYR A 74 4.61 -12.23 26.15
C TYR A 74 5.27 -13.59 26.42
N GLU A 75 5.55 -14.38 25.39
CA GLU A 75 6.30 -15.64 25.51
C GLU A 75 7.72 -15.40 26.03
N GLN A 76 8.39 -14.36 25.54
CA GLN A 76 9.72 -14.00 26.03
C GLN A 76 9.68 -13.56 27.51
N ARG A 77 8.70 -12.75 27.91
CA ARG A 77 8.51 -12.35 29.31
C ARG A 77 8.23 -13.56 30.21
N ALA A 78 7.37 -14.47 29.75
CA ALA A 78 7.10 -15.72 30.46
C ALA A 78 8.37 -16.59 30.56
N GLY A 79 9.16 -16.66 29.50
CA GLY A 79 10.44 -17.38 29.50
C GLY A 79 11.46 -16.79 30.48
N ALA A 80 11.51 -15.47 30.62
CA ALA A 80 12.34 -14.81 31.62
C ALA A 80 11.89 -15.17 33.05
N ALA A 81 10.59 -15.10 33.34
CA ALA A 81 10.05 -15.51 34.63
C ALA A 81 10.32 -17.00 34.93
N LEU A 82 10.18 -17.88 33.93
CA LEU A 82 10.53 -19.29 34.07
C LEU A 82 12.02 -19.51 34.35
N ARG A 83 12.92 -18.69 33.80
CA ARG A 83 14.34 -18.77 34.15
C ARG A 83 14.58 -18.37 35.59
N GLN A 84 13.94 -17.32 36.09
CA GLN A 84 14.06 -16.92 37.50
C GLN A 84 13.64 -18.07 38.42
N LEU A 85 12.48 -18.69 38.16
CA LEU A 85 12.01 -19.84 38.95
C LEU A 85 12.98 -21.03 38.91
N LEU A 86 13.51 -21.38 37.74
CA LEU A 86 14.34 -22.58 37.59
C LEU A 86 15.80 -22.36 38.01
N VAL A 87 16.33 -21.15 37.85
CA VAL A 87 17.75 -20.84 38.04
C VAL A 87 18.00 -20.15 39.36
N ASP A 88 17.25 -19.09 39.65
CA ASP A 88 17.50 -18.23 40.82
C ASP A 88 16.84 -18.83 42.07
N GLU A 89 15.62 -19.35 41.92
CA GLU A 89 14.87 -20.02 42.99
C GLU A 89 15.13 -21.54 43.03
N HIS A 90 15.93 -22.07 42.11
CA HIS A 90 16.33 -23.48 42.00
C HIS A 90 15.17 -24.50 41.95
N LEU A 91 13.98 -24.11 41.47
CA LEU A 91 12.87 -25.05 41.32
C LEU A 91 13.16 -26.07 40.21
N THR A 92 12.70 -27.30 40.42
CA THR A 92 12.58 -28.28 39.36
C THR A 92 11.38 -27.95 38.44
N PRO A 93 11.36 -28.45 37.19
CA PRO A 93 10.18 -28.30 36.33
C PRO A 93 8.89 -28.88 36.91
N ALA A 94 8.98 -29.84 37.83
CA ALA A 94 7.83 -30.43 38.52
C ALA A 94 7.17 -29.41 39.45
N GLU A 95 8.00 -28.75 40.27
CA GLU A 95 7.55 -27.75 41.22
C GLU A 95 7.02 -26.51 40.51
N VAL A 96 7.65 -26.10 39.39
CA VAL A 96 7.11 -25.01 38.55
C VAL A 96 5.70 -25.35 38.05
N THR A 97 5.43 -26.57 37.57
CA THR A 97 4.06 -26.97 37.18
C THR A 97 3.10 -26.96 38.37
N GLN A 98 3.55 -27.30 39.58
CA GLN A 98 2.71 -27.21 40.78
C GLN A 98 2.30 -25.77 41.10
N TRP A 99 3.20 -24.80 40.95
CA TRP A 99 2.92 -23.38 41.17
C TRP A 99 2.12 -22.73 40.04
N CYS A 100 2.43 -23.07 38.78
CA CYS A 100 1.80 -22.48 37.60
C CYS A 100 0.48 -23.16 37.20
N GLY A 101 0.17 -24.31 37.79
CA GLY A 101 -1.03 -25.09 37.52
C GLY A 101 -0.91 -26.02 36.31
N PRO A 102 -1.94 -26.86 36.10
CA PRO A 102 -1.89 -27.96 35.14
C PRO A 102 -1.87 -27.52 33.66
N SER A 103 -2.20 -26.26 33.37
CA SER A 103 -2.14 -25.69 32.03
C SER A 103 -0.71 -25.47 31.53
N LEU A 104 0.30 -25.57 32.39
CA LEU A 104 1.71 -25.39 32.03
C LEU A 104 2.45 -26.73 32.12
N THR A 105 2.47 -27.45 31.00
CA THR A 105 3.13 -28.76 30.91
C THR A 105 4.66 -28.63 30.92
N ARG A 106 5.37 -29.70 31.27
CA ARG A 106 6.85 -29.74 31.21
C ARG A 106 7.40 -29.41 29.82
N GLN A 107 6.70 -29.82 28.76
CA GLN A 107 7.08 -29.52 27.38
C GLN A 107 6.95 -28.02 27.10
N GLU A 108 5.88 -27.39 27.56
CA GLU A 108 5.68 -25.94 27.42
C GLU A 108 6.71 -25.15 28.25
N ILE A 109 7.03 -25.58 29.47
CA ILE A 109 8.12 -24.98 30.27
C ILE A 109 9.42 -25.01 29.48
N ALA A 110 9.77 -26.17 28.90
CA ALA A 110 10.98 -26.31 28.10
C ALA A 110 10.95 -25.42 26.84
N ARG A 111 9.80 -25.31 26.15
CA ARG A 111 9.62 -24.44 24.98
C ARG A 111 9.77 -22.96 25.35
N ILE A 112 8.99 -22.48 26.31
CA ILE A 112 8.91 -21.07 26.71
C ILE A 112 10.24 -20.60 27.33
N ARG A 113 10.92 -21.45 28.11
CA ARG A 113 12.24 -21.14 28.66
C ARG A 113 13.27 -20.79 27.58
N ARG A 114 13.24 -21.49 26.43
CA ARG A 114 14.15 -21.21 25.31
C ARG A 114 13.90 -19.81 24.72
N LEU A 115 12.64 -19.42 24.61
CA LEU A 115 12.24 -18.14 24.00
C LEU A 115 12.67 -16.92 24.80
N GLY A 116 12.63 -16.99 26.13
CA GLY A 116 13.06 -15.86 26.92
C GLY A 116 14.58 -15.61 26.85
N GLY A 117 15.40 -16.58 26.44
CA GLY A 117 16.88 -16.45 26.41
C GLY A 117 17.35 -15.41 25.39
N ASP A 118 16.53 -15.14 24.38
CA ASP A 118 16.83 -14.17 23.32
C ASP A 118 16.74 -12.70 23.80
N LEU A 119 15.99 -12.40 24.87
CA LEU A 119 15.95 -11.07 25.49
C LEU A 119 17.27 -10.67 26.18
N GLN A 120 18.12 -11.62 26.55
CA GLN A 120 19.42 -11.31 27.15
C GLN A 120 20.52 -10.98 26.11
N ARG A 121 20.26 -11.13 24.80
CA ARG A 121 21.09 -10.47 23.78
C ARG A 121 20.53 -9.07 23.57
N PRO A 122 21.15 -8.02 24.12
CA PRO A 122 20.78 -6.67 23.73
C PRO A 122 21.05 -6.56 22.23
N ASP A 123 19.97 -6.34 21.48
CA ASP A 123 19.91 -5.79 20.14
C ASP A 123 21.18 -5.99 19.28
N ARG A 124 21.31 -7.15 18.64
CA ARG A 124 22.10 -7.21 17.39
C ARG A 124 21.23 -6.62 16.28
N ASN A 125 21.17 -5.30 16.24
CA ASN A 125 20.70 -4.55 15.09
C ASN A 125 21.55 -4.95 13.86
N PRO A 126 21.01 -5.66 12.86
CA PRO A 126 21.78 -6.04 11.68
C PRO A 126 22.01 -4.88 10.69
N ALA A 127 21.52 -3.67 10.97
CA ALA A 127 21.57 -2.54 10.03
C ALA A 127 22.87 -1.71 10.03
N ARG A 128 23.96 -2.17 10.65
CA ARG A 128 25.24 -1.40 10.73
C ARG A 128 26.42 -2.06 10.02
N LYS A 129 26.25 -2.41 8.75
CA LYS A 129 27.30 -2.51 7.71
C LYS A 129 26.59 -2.19 6.40
N GLN A 130 26.66 -0.98 5.84
CA GLN A 130 27.81 -0.43 5.13
C GLN A 130 27.69 1.11 5.11
N VAL A 131 28.52 1.81 5.87
CA VAL A 131 28.98 3.13 5.46
C VAL A 131 30.23 2.84 4.64
N GLY A 132 30.11 2.90 3.31
CA GLY A 132 31.28 2.94 2.44
C GLY A 132 31.87 4.33 2.53
N ASP A 133 33.10 4.44 3.00
CA ASP A 133 33.89 5.67 2.99
C ASP A 133 33.98 6.25 1.56
N PRO A 134 33.87 7.58 1.38
CA PRO A 134 34.16 8.21 0.11
C PRO A 134 35.68 8.15 -0.16
N ALA A 135 36.04 7.66 -1.35
CA ALA A 135 37.42 7.63 -1.82
C ALA A 135 38.02 9.06 -1.89
N PRO A 136 39.28 9.28 -1.47
CA PRO A 136 39.92 10.58 -1.62
C PRO A 136 40.32 10.80 -3.09
N GLU A 137 39.71 11.82 -3.70
CA GLU A 137 40.15 12.35 -5.00
C GLU A 137 41.57 12.88 -4.89
N SER A 138 42.49 12.25 -5.63
CA SER A 138 43.86 12.72 -5.80
C SER A 138 43.86 13.96 -6.70
N SER A 139 43.69 15.14 -6.09
CA SER A 139 44.07 16.41 -6.71
C SER A 139 45.52 16.74 -6.36
N SER A 140 46.46 16.10 -7.05
CA SER A 140 47.84 16.58 -7.07
C SER A 140 47.99 17.54 -8.25
N GLY A 141 47.81 18.83 -7.95
CA GLY A 141 48.26 19.90 -8.82
C GLY A 141 49.79 19.90 -8.86
N LEU A 142 50.35 19.67 -10.04
CA LEU A 142 51.72 20.09 -10.34
C LEU A 142 51.63 21.29 -11.28
N ASP A 143 51.69 22.46 -10.66
CA ASP A 143 51.97 23.72 -11.32
C ASP A 143 53.46 23.74 -11.69
N ARG A 144 53.76 24.00 -12.97
CA ARG A 144 55.07 24.53 -13.36
C ARG A 144 54.97 25.28 -14.68
N PRO A 145 55.13 26.62 -14.67
CA PRO A 145 55.45 27.39 -15.85
C PRO A 145 56.97 27.64 -15.97
N GLN A 146 57.51 27.29 -17.16
CA GLN A 146 58.58 27.92 -18.00
C GLN A 146 59.96 28.25 -17.35
N PRO A 147 61.06 28.50 -18.10
CA PRO A 147 61.20 29.32 -19.32
C PRO A 147 61.14 28.58 -20.66
#